data_AF-A0A1M6WRW6-F1
#
_entry.id   AF-A0A1M6WRW6-F1
#
_cell.length_a   1.000
_cell.length_b   1.000
_cell.length_c   1.000
_cell.angle_alpha   90.00
_cell.angle_beta   90.00
_cell.angle_gamma   90.00
#
_symmetry.space_group_name_H-M   'P 1'
#
loop_
_entity.id
_entity.type
_entity.pdbx_description
1 polymer ?
#
loop_
_entity_poly.entity_id
_entity_poly.type
_entity_poly.pdbx_seq_one_letter_code
_entity_poly.pdbx_strand_id
1 'polypeptide(L)'
;MNHAARIEDTIQGIYDAFDHPEKHPADAGITSIDNWIQALDGLGGSALAGIQNELRELRGFVQNDDRPNMAASLQRLGEHTSLMARNLHDGTGDQLRHLGQTLVTAAGNLKMS
;
A
#
# COMPACT_ATOMS: atom_id res chain seq x y z
N MET A 1 11.45 -14.54 -9.91
CA MET A 1 11.14 -13.13 -9.62
C MET A 1 11.99 -12.68 -8.45
N ASN A 2 12.66 -11.53 -8.56
CA ASN A 2 13.42 -10.94 -7.45
C ASN A 2 12.48 -10.03 -6.63
N HIS A 3 12.78 -9.76 -5.35
CA HIS A 3 11.92 -8.98 -4.44
C HIS A 3 11.53 -7.61 -4.98
N ALA A 4 12.43 -6.92 -5.68
CA ALA A 4 12.17 -5.62 -6.30
C ALA A 4 11.02 -5.66 -7.33
N ALA A 5 10.97 -6.69 -8.19
CA ALA A 5 9.89 -6.83 -9.18
C ALA A 5 8.53 -7.07 -8.51
N ARG A 6 8.53 -7.81 -7.39
CA ARG A 6 7.31 -8.07 -6.62
C ARG A 6 6.81 -6.81 -5.91
N ILE A 7 7.73 -5.95 -5.47
CA ILE A 7 7.43 -4.61 -4.93
C ILE A 7 6.85 -3.72 -6.03
N GLU A 8 7.44 -3.67 -7.23
CA GLU A 8 6.91 -2.88 -8.35
C GLU A 8 5.50 -3.29 -8.79
N ASP A 9 5.26 -4.59 -8.97
CA ASP A 9 3.92 -5.10 -9.31
C ASP A 9 2.88 -4.72 -8.25
N THR A 10 3.31 -4.74 -6.98
CA THR A 10 2.47 -4.33 -5.86
C THR A 10 2.19 -2.83 -5.89
N ILE A 11 3.21 -2.00 -6.17
CA ILE A 11 3.08 -0.55 -6.28
C ILE A 11 2.06 -0.21 -7.35
N GLN A 12 2.16 -0.86 -8.52
CA GLN A 12 1.21 -0.59 -9.60
C GLN A 12 -0.20 -1.07 -9.29
N GLY A 13 -0.37 -2.27 -8.71
CA GLY A 13 -1.70 -2.76 -8.34
C GLY A 13 -2.42 -1.84 -7.34
N ILE A 14 -1.68 -1.29 -6.37
CA ILE A 14 -2.22 -0.33 -5.39
C ILE A 14 -2.52 1.01 -6.06
N TYR A 15 -1.60 1.52 -6.89
CA TYR A 15 -1.81 2.76 -7.62
C TYR A 15 -3.09 2.68 -8.45
N ASP A 16 -3.24 1.63 -9.28
CA ASP A 16 -4.43 1.44 -10.12
C ASP A 16 -5.71 1.30 -9.30
N ALA A 17 -5.66 0.59 -8.17
CA ALA A 17 -6.83 0.41 -7.30
C ALA A 17 -7.34 1.72 -6.68
N PHE A 18 -6.45 2.67 -6.35
CA PHE A 18 -6.80 3.89 -5.62
C PHE A 18 -6.80 5.18 -6.46
N ASP A 19 -6.07 5.23 -7.57
CA ASP A 19 -6.07 6.37 -8.51
C ASP A 19 -7.24 6.28 -9.51
N HIS A 20 -7.76 5.07 -9.74
CA HIS A 20 -8.90 4.82 -10.61
C HIS A 20 -10.06 4.08 -9.91
N PRO A 21 -10.58 4.60 -8.77
CA PRO A 21 -11.65 3.94 -8.02
C PRO A 21 -12.95 3.79 -8.83
N GLU A 22 -13.14 4.64 -9.85
CA GLU A 22 -14.30 4.62 -10.75
C GLU A 22 -14.24 3.46 -11.78
N LYS A 23 -13.05 2.91 -12.02
CA LYS A 23 -12.79 1.84 -12.99
C LYS A 23 -12.57 0.47 -12.34
N HIS A 24 -12.32 0.44 -11.03
CA HIS A 24 -11.95 -0.77 -10.30
C HIS A 24 -12.91 -1.01 -9.13
N PRO A 25 -13.70 -2.11 -9.14
CA PRO A 25 -14.58 -2.44 -8.01
C PRO A 25 -13.77 -2.71 -6.74
N ALA A 26 -14.40 -2.57 -5.56
CA ALA A 26 -13.76 -2.82 -4.26
C ALA A 26 -12.98 -4.15 -4.19
N ASP A 27 -13.43 -5.19 -4.90
CA ASP A 27 -12.74 -6.47 -5.05
C ASP A 27 -11.33 -6.37 -5.68
N ALA A 28 -11.11 -5.44 -6.61
CA ALA A 28 -9.79 -5.19 -7.20
C ALA A 28 -8.84 -4.53 -6.20
N GLY A 29 -9.35 -3.64 -5.35
CA GLY A 29 -8.61 -3.06 -4.23
C GLY A 29 -8.22 -4.11 -3.18
N ILE A 30 -9.16 -4.99 -2.80
CA ILE A 30 -8.91 -6.10 -1.86
C ILE A 30 -7.85 -7.05 -2.41
N THR A 31 -7.95 -7.44 -3.69
CA THR A 31 -6.96 -8.32 -4.34
C THR A 31 -5.56 -7.71 -4.34
N SER A 32 -5.47 -6.40 -4.59
CA SER A 32 -4.19 -5.66 -4.58
C SER A 32 -3.58 -5.60 -3.19
N ILE A 33 -4.40 -5.40 -2.15
CA ILE A 33 -3.95 -5.42 -0.75
C ILE A 33 -3.47 -6.83 -0.36
N ASP A 34 -4.19 -7.88 -0.75
CA ASP A 34 -3.79 -9.27 -0.45
C ASP A 34 -2.46 -9.63 -1.13
N ASN A 35 -2.25 -9.20 -2.37
CA ASN A 35 -0.97 -9.35 -3.09
C ASN A 35 0.17 -8.60 -2.37
N TRP A 36 -0.11 -7.41 -1.84
CA TRP A 36 0.89 -6.65 -1.07
C TRP A 36 1.29 -7.40 0.20
N ILE A 37 0.33 -7.89 0.98
CA ILE A 37 0.61 -8.67 2.19
C ILE A 37 1.52 -9.87 1.87
N GLN A 38 1.26 -10.59 0.78
CA GLN A 38 2.09 -11.70 0.33
C GLN A 38 3.50 -11.28 -0.12
N ALA A 39 3.62 -10.14 -0.80
CA ALA A 39 4.92 -9.60 -1.21
C ALA A 39 5.78 -9.23 0.02
N LEU A 40 5.16 -8.67 1.06
CA LEU A 40 5.83 -8.31 2.30
C LEU A 40 6.22 -9.52 3.15
N ASP A 41 5.41 -10.59 3.16
CA ASP A 41 5.72 -11.83 3.87
C ASP A 41 7.05 -12.43 3.38
N GLY A 42 7.28 -12.37 2.07
CA GLY A 42 8.54 -12.83 1.46
C GLY A 42 9.77 -12.01 1.83
N LEU A 43 9.61 -10.75 2.29
CA LEU A 43 10.73 -9.85 2.60
C LEU A 43 11.36 -10.11 3.98
N GLY A 44 10.62 -10.69 4.93
CA GLY A 44 11.10 -11.08 6.26
C GLY A 44 11.59 -9.93 7.16
N GLY A 45 10.91 -9.66 8.29
CA GLY A 45 11.42 -8.73 9.31
C GLY A 45 10.34 -8.08 10.17
N SER A 46 10.67 -7.76 11.42
CA SER A 46 9.73 -7.21 12.42
C SER A 46 9.12 -5.85 12.03
N ALA A 47 9.84 -5.05 11.24
CA ALA A 47 9.35 -3.77 10.73
C ALA A 47 8.19 -3.93 9.73
N LEU A 48 8.13 -5.07 9.03
CA LEU A 48 7.09 -5.38 8.05
C LEU A 48 5.78 -5.82 8.71
N ALA A 49 5.83 -6.33 9.94
CA ALA A 49 4.65 -6.75 10.68
C ALA A 49 3.66 -5.59 10.91
N GLY A 50 4.18 -4.38 11.15
CA GLY A 50 3.34 -3.18 11.29
C GLY A 50 2.61 -2.80 10.00
N ILE A 51 3.32 -2.86 8.85
CA ILE A 51 2.71 -2.61 7.54
C ILE A 51 1.70 -3.70 7.20
N GLN A 52 2.02 -4.98 7.43
CA GLN A 52 1.09 -6.09 7.22
C GLN A 52 -0.18 -5.96 8.06
N ASN A 53 -0.09 -5.50 9.32
CA ASN A 53 -1.27 -5.28 10.15
C ASN A 53 -2.15 -4.15 9.59
N GLU A 54 -1.54 -3.02 9.27
CA GLU A 54 -2.25 -1.88 8.68
C GLU A 54 -2.90 -2.23 7.33
N LEU A 55 -2.29 -3.13 6.55
CA LEU A 55 -2.90 -3.65 5.32
C LEU A 55 -4.15 -4.49 5.56
N ARG A 56 -4.14 -5.33 6.61
CA ARG A 56 -5.32 -6.10 7.00
C ARG A 56 -6.45 -5.19 7.46
N GLU A 57 -6.12 -4.11 8.17
CA GLU A 57 -7.09 -3.09 8.56
C GLU A 57 -7.64 -2.35 7.34
N LEU A 58 -6.78 -1.89 6.42
CA LEU A 58 -7.19 -1.26 5.17
C LEU A 58 -8.14 -2.16 4.36
N ARG A 59 -7.83 -3.46 4.26
CA ARG A 59 -8.69 -4.45 3.62
C ARG A 59 -10.08 -4.48 4.25
N GLY A 60 -10.15 -4.45 5.58
CA GLY A 60 -11.42 -4.37 6.31
C GLY A 60 -12.16 -3.05 6.04
N PHE A 61 -11.47 -1.92 5.97
CA PHE A 61 -12.10 -0.63 5.66
C PHE A 61 -12.64 -0.58 4.23
N VAL A 62 -11.92 -1.13 3.25
CA VAL A 62 -12.40 -1.27 1.87
C VAL A 62 -13.65 -2.16 1.81
N GLN A 63 -13.66 -3.28 2.54
CA GLN A 63 -14.82 -4.18 2.59
C GLN A 63 -16.08 -3.51 3.19
N ASN A 64 -15.89 -2.55 4.10
CA ASN A 64 -16.98 -1.84 4.75
C ASN A 64 -17.31 -0.49 4.10
N ASP A 65 -16.65 -0.11 3.00
CA ASP A 65 -16.70 1.23 2.39
C ASP A 65 -16.45 2.36 3.40
N ASP A 66 -15.58 2.12 4.39
CA ASP A 66 -15.27 3.06 5.47
C ASP A 66 -14.19 4.05 5.00
N ARG A 67 -14.61 4.99 4.15
CA ARG A 67 -13.72 5.96 3.50
C ARG A 67 -12.83 6.77 4.48
N PRO A 68 -13.33 7.27 5.62
CA PRO A 68 -12.48 7.99 6.58
C PRO A 68 -11.34 7.11 7.10
N ASN A 69 -11.64 5.86 7.45
CA ASN A 69 -10.62 4.94 7.96
C ASN A 69 -9.71 4.40 6.86
N MET A 70 -10.22 4.18 5.64
CA MET A 70 -9.41 3.90 4.45
C MET A 70 -8.35 5.00 4.25
N ALA A 71 -8.76 6.26 4.28
CA ALA A 71 -7.84 7.38 4.06
C ALA A 71 -6.80 7.49 5.19
N ALA A 72 -7.19 7.22 6.44
CA ALA A 72 -6.26 7.19 7.56
C ALA A 72 -5.24 6.05 7.41
N SER A 73 -5.68 4.85 7.01
CA SER A 73 -4.79 3.72 6.76
C SER A 73 -3.84 3.96 5.61
N LEU A 74 -4.32 4.50 4.49
CA LEU A 74 -3.47 4.85 3.34
C LEU A 74 -2.38 5.86 3.73
N GLN A 75 -2.73 6.86 4.55
CA GLN A 75 -1.75 7.82 5.08
C GLN A 75 -0.67 7.12 5.91
N ARG A 76 -1.07 6.28 6.88
CA ARG A 76 -0.14 5.55 7.76
C ARG A 76 0.76 4.59 6.99
N LEU A 77 0.19 3.84 6.04
CA LEU A 77 0.94 2.97 5.14
C LEU A 77 1.97 3.76 4.33
N GLY A 78 1.58 4.92 3.80
CA GLY A 78 2.48 5.77 3.02
C GLY A 78 3.67 6.30 3.82
N GLU A 79 3.41 6.72 5.07
CA GLU A 79 4.44 7.17 6.01
C GLU A 79 5.39 6.04 6.42
N HIS A 80 4.85 4.89 6.85
CA HIS A 80 5.66 3.74 7.23
C HIS A 80 6.51 3.21 6.07
N THR A 81 5.94 3.12 4.87
CA THR A 81 6.65 2.66 3.68
C THR A 81 7.78 3.62 3.31
N SER A 82 7.53 4.93 3.38
CA SER A 82 8.55 5.97 3.18
C SER A 82 9.66 5.93 4.23
N LEU A 83 9.33 5.62 5.49
CA LEU A 83 10.32 5.49 6.56
C LEU A 83 11.17 4.23 6.38
N MET A 84 10.58 3.12 5.97
CA MET A 84 11.32 1.89 5.66
C MET A 84 12.26 2.09 4.47
N ALA A 85 11.78 2.78 3.42
CA ALA A 85 12.59 3.16 2.27
C ALA A 85 13.88 3.91 2.65
N ARG A 86 13.83 4.80 3.64
CA ARG A 86 15.01 5.56 4.11
C ARG A 86 16.11 4.69 4.71
N ASN A 87 15.77 3.49 5.20
CA ASN A 87 16.72 2.57 5.80
C ASN A 87 17.31 1.58 4.79
N LEU A 88 16.87 1.64 3.53
CA LEU A 88 17.32 0.79 2.43
C LEU A 88 18.15 1.64 1.46
N HIS A 89 19.42 1.31 1.25
CA HIS A 89 20.35 2.11 0.44
C HIS A 89 20.45 1.68 -1.04
N ASP A 90 19.52 0.85 -1.52
CA ASP A 90 19.50 0.32 -2.90
C ASP A 90 18.23 0.74 -3.65
N GLY A 91 18.10 0.34 -4.93
CA GLY A 91 16.92 0.66 -5.77
C GLY A 91 15.56 0.26 -5.17
N THR A 92 15.54 -0.71 -4.25
CA THR A 92 14.36 -1.07 -3.45
C THR A 92 13.87 0.09 -2.57
N GLY A 93 14.78 0.91 -2.03
CA GLY A 93 14.43 2.09 -1.24
C GLY A 93 13.71 3.15 -2.07
N ASP A 94 14.16 3.40 -3.30
CA ASP A 94 13.49 4.35 -4.20
C ASP A 94 12.08 3.90 -4.60
N GLN A 95 11.90 2.60 -4.87
CA GLN A 95 10.60 2.01 -5.15
C GLN A 95 9.64 2.17 -3.96
N LEU A 96 10.09 1.83 -2.75
CA LEU A 96 9.27 1.99 -1.53
C LEU A 96 8.97 3.45 -1.21
N ARG A 97 9.89 4.38 -1.49
CA ARG A 97 9.63 5.82 -1.33
C ARG A 97 8.55 6.29 -2.29
N HIS A 98 8.58 5.82 -3.54
CA HIS A 98 7.54 6.12 -4.52
C HIS A 98 6.18 5.56 -4.09
N LEU A 99 6.14 4.30 -3.64
CA LEU A 99 4.94 3.68 -3.04
C LEU A 99 4.38 4.53 -1.91
N GLY A 100 5.26 4.96 -1.00
CA GLY A 100 4.89 5.78 0.14
C GLY A 100 4.21 7.08 -0.26
N GLN A 101 4.73 7.76 -1.29
CA GLN A 101 4.13 8.98 -1.82
C GLN A 101 2.77 8.73 -2.49
N THR A 102 2.65 7.68 -3.30
CA THR A 102 1.39 7.28 -3.94
C THR A 102 0.28 7.06 -2.91
N LEU A 103 0.58 6.34 -1.83
CA LEU A 103 -0.38 6.05 -0.77
C LEU A 103 -0.85 7.32 -0.04
N VAL A 104 0.06 8.26 0.23
CA VAL A 104 -0.28 9.56 0.81
C VAL A 104 -1.16 10.38 -0.15
N THR A 105 -0.86 10.37 -1.45
CA THR A 105 -1.70 11.04 -2.46
C THR A 105 -3.10 10.43 -2.53
N ALA A 106 -3.19 9.10 -2.58
CA ALA A 106 -4.47 8.38 -2.55
C ALA A 106 -5.28 8.72 -1.28
N ALA A 107 -4.63 8.76 -0.12
CA ALA A 107 -5.25 9.20 1.13
C ALA A 107 -5.79 10.64 1.05
N GLY A 108 -5.05 11.54 0.42
CA GLY A 108 -5.46 12.92 0.17
C GLY A 108 -6.70 13.00 -0.71
N ASN A 109 -6.70 12.31 -1.85
CA ASN A 109 -7.82 12.27 -2.79
C ASN A 109 -9.09 11.71 -2.14
N LEU A 110 -8.95 10.64 -1.35
CA LEU A 110 -10.08 10.01 -0.68
C LEU A 110 -10.71 10.91 0.40
N LYS A 111 -9.90 11.75 1.09
CA LYS A 111 -10.41 12.75 2.05
C LYS A 111 -11.17 13.90 1.38
N MET A 112 -10.91 14.15 0.10
CA MET A 112 -11.53 15.24 -0.66
C MET A 112 -12.79 14.79 -1.44
N SER A 113 -13.07 13.48 -1.48
CA SER A 113 -14.18 12.86 -2.22
C SER A 113 -15.44 12.63 -1.38
#